data_AF-A0A2S2NYZ0-F1
#
_entry.id   AF-A0A2S2NYZ0-F1
#
_cell.length_a   1.000
_cell.length_b   1.000
_cell.length_c   1.000
_cell.angle_alpha   90.00
_cell.angle_beta   90.00
_cell.angle_gamma   90.00
#
_symmetry.space_group_name_H-M   'P 1'
#
loop_
_entity.id
_entity.type
_entity.pdbx_description
1 polymer ?
#
loop_
_entity_poly.entity_id
_entity_poly.type
_entity_poly.pdbx_seq_one_letter_code
_entity_poly.pdbx_strand_id
1 'polypeptide(L)'
;HPIVKNDLIIRVKKIKNQYDKYVIDEYAKDNGKIVLRLPPYHCELNPIELAWSSVKSYVRTHNNTFKIKDVLELLKKGVEHVTAEMWTNFVGHVVKEEEKFLNIEHITDEVFDELPEAEGRHIMTITGDTSCSESDFDSD
;
A
#
# COMPACT_ATOMS: atom_id res chain seq x y z
N HIS A 1 22.37 7.03 -22.60
CA HIS A 1 22.31 7.10 -21.13
C HIS A 1 21.13 6.29 -20.64
N PRO A 2 21.33 5.34 -19.71
CA PRO A 2 20.22 4.66 -19.04
C PRO A 2 19.35 5.72 -18.37
N ILE A 3 18.03 5.59 -18.49
CA ILE A 3 17.10 6.55 -17.88
C ILE A 3 17.07 6.25 -16.37
N VAL A 4 17.53 7.20 -15.55
CA VAL A 4 17.50 7.07 -14.09
C VAL A 4 16.08 7.28 -13.55
N LYS A 5 15.78 6.68 -12.39
CA LYS A 5 14.46 6.74 -11.72
C LYS A 5 13.92 8.16 -11.60
N ASN A 6 14.79 9.13 -11.29
CA ASN A 6 14.42 10.55 -11.21
C ASN A 6 13.94 11.14 -12.55
N ASP A 7 14.56 10.76 -13.67
CA ASP A 7 14.15 11.21 -15.01
C ASP A 7 12.79 10.65 -15.40
N LEU A 8 12.50 9.39 -15.02
CA LEU A 8 11.18 8.77 -15.20
C LEU A 8 10.11 9.52 -14.40
N ILE A 9 10.36 9.84 -13.13
CA ILE A 9 9.42 10.60 -12.29
C ILE A 9 9.12 11.98 -12.91
N ILE A 10 10.13 12.69 -13.41
CA ILE A 10 9.95 14.00 -14.06
C ILE A 10 9.09 13.88 -15.31
N ARG A 11 9.31 12.85 -16.14
CA ARG A 11 8.53 12.61 -17.35
C ARG A 11 7.08 12.23 -17.02
N VAL A 12 6.89 11.33 -16.05
CA VAL A 12 5.56 10.92 -15.56
C VAL A 12 4.78 12.13 -15.05
N LYS A 13 5.39 13.03 -14.27
CA LYS A 13 4.74 14.27 -13.80
C LYS A 13 4.19 15.14 -14.93
N LYS A 14 4.84 15.16 -16.10
CA LYS A 14 4.38 15.96 -17.27
C LYS A 14 3.17 15.35 -17.97
N ILE A 15 3.06 14.03 -17.99
CA ILE A 15 1.97 13.30 -18.68
C ILE A 15 0.81 12.91 -17.74
N LYS A 16 1.05 12.83 -16.43
CA LYS A 16 0.08 12.33 -15.43
C LYS A 16 -1.28 13.04 -15.49
N ASN A 17 -1.27 14.36 -15.71
CA ASN A 17 -2.50 15.17 -15.75
C ASN A 17 -3.38 14.88 -16.99
N GLN A 18 -2.86 14.17 -17.99
CA GLN A 18 -3.56 13.88 -19.24
C GLN A 18 -4.32 12.55 -19.20
N TYR A 19 -3.96 11.62 -18.31
CA TYR A 19 -4.41 10.23 -18.44
C TYR A 19 -5.22 9.67 -17.27
N ASP A 20 -5.16 10.21 -16.05
CA ASP A 20 -5.87 9.57 -14.92
C ASP A 20 -6.40 10.59 -13.91
N LYS A 21 -7.64 11.03 -14.11
CA LYS A 21 -8.43 11.68 -13.06
C LYS A 21 -9.48 10.70 -12.56
N TYR A 22 -9.30 10.21 -11.34
CA TYR A 22 -10.33 9.41 -10.72
C TYR A 22 -11.48 10.31 -10.28
N VAL A 23 -12.71 9.88 -10.54
CA VAL A 23 -13.93 10.59 -10.10
C VAL A 23 -13.90 10.88 -8.60
N ILE A 24 -13.37 9.93 -7.80
CA ILE A 24 -13.23 10.09 -6.35
C ILE A 24 -12.22 11.17 -5.95
N ASP A 25 -11.16 11.38 -6.75
CA ASP A 25 -10.12 12.37 -6.46
C ASP A 25 -10.67 13.79 -6.71
N GLU A 26 -11.45 13.98 -7.78
CA GLU A 26 -12.12 15.27 -8.05
C GLU A 26 -13.19 15.55 -6.99
N TYR A 27 -14.01 14.55 -6.61
CA TYR A 27 -14.99 14.71 -5.54
C TYR A 27 -14.34 15.07 -4.19
N ALA A 28 -13.24 14.40 -3.83
CA ALA A 28 -12.48 14.70 -2.61
C ALA A 28 -11.91 16.14 -2.66
N LYS A 29 -11.36 16.53 -3.80
CA LYS A 29 -10.80 17.87 -4.03
C LYS A 29 -11.86 18.98 -3.91
N ASP A 30 -13.05 18.77 -4.49
CA ASP A 30 -14.17 19.72 -4.39
C ASP A 30 -14.63 19.93 -2.93
N ASN A 31 -14.39 18.95 -2.07
CA ASN A 31 -14.66 19.00 -0.63
C ASN A 31 -13.43 19.40 0.21
N GLY A 32 -12.35 19.90 -0.42
CA GLY A 32 -11.14 20.33 0.26
C GLY A 32 -10.37 19.20 0.94
N LYS A 33 -10.46 17.97 0.42
CA LYS A 33 -9.77 16.78 0.94
C LYS A 33 -8.61 16.39 0.04
N ILE A 34 -7.54 15.91 0.66
CA ILE A 34 -6.37 15.34 -0.03
C ILE A 34 -6.47 13.83 0.06
N VAL A 35 -6.38 13.15 -1.09
CA VAL A 35 -6.35 11.69 -1.15
C VAL A 35 -4.92 11.21 -1.02
N LEU A 36 -4.65 10.41 0.01
CA LEU A 36 -3.40 9.66 0.15
C LEU A 36 -3.61 8.25 -0.39
N ARG A 37 -2.68 7.76 -1.22
CA ARG A 37 -2.72 6.42 -1.79
C ARG A 37 -1.62 5.58 -1.16
N LEU A 38 -2.00 4.42 -0.67
CA LEU A 38 -1.08 3.46 -0.10
C LEU A 38 -0.51 2.55 -1.20
N PRO A 39 0.73 2.09 -1.05
CA PRO A 39 1.28 1.06 -1.91
C PRO A 39 0.44 -0.23 -1.86
N PRO A 40 0.24 -0.91 -3.01
CA PRO A 40 -0.46 -2.20 -3.02
C PRO A 40 0.24 -3.22 -2.11
N TYR A 41 -0.52 -4.04 -1.39
CA TYR A 41 -0.02 -5.11 -0.51
C TYR A 41 0.78 -4.68 0.73
N HIS A 42 0.83 -3.38 1.04
CA HIS A 42 1.52 -2.84 2.22
C HIS A 42 0.54 -2.34 3.29
N CYS A 43 -0.15 -3.29 3.95
CA CYS A 43 -1.16 -2.95 4.96
C CYS A 43 -0.55 -2.38 6.25
N GLU A 44 0.73 -2.61 6.49
CA GLU A 44 1.54 -2.03 7.56
C GLU A 44 1.65 -0.50 7.48
N LEU A 45 1.45 0.06 6.27
CA LEU A 45 1.41 1.50 6.05
C LEU A 45 0.00 2.09 6.22
N ASN A 46 -0.99 1.29 6.65
CA ASN A 46 -2.37 1.72 6.81
C ASN A 46 -2.77 1.80 8.29
N PRO A 47 -2.89 2.99 8.90
CA PRO A 47 -3.18 3.11 10.33
C PRO A 47 -4.57 2.60 10.70
N ILE A 48 -5.52 2.52 9.74
CA ILE A 48 -6.84 1.96 10.01
C ILE A 48 -6.79 0.46 10.31
N GLU A 49 -5.78 -0.27 9.83
CA GLU A 49 -5.63 -1.70 10.10
C GLU A 49 -5.31 -1.95 11.58
N LEU A 50 -4.51 -1.06 12.18
CA LEU A 50 -4.21 -1.09 13.62
C LEU A 50 -5.46 -0.78 14.44
N ALA A 51 -6.22 0.25 14.05
CA ALA A 51 -7.50 0.56 14.67
C ALA A 51 -8.48 -0.62 14.55
N TRP A 52 -8.57 -1.23 13.36
CA TRP A 52 -9.44 -2.36 13.11
C TRP A 52 -9.03 -3.61 13.89
N SER A 53 -7.73 -3.82 14.10
CA SER A 53 -7.23 -4.86 15.00
C SER A 53 -7.74 -4.67 16.42
N SER A 54 -7.70 -3.44 16.93
CA SER A 54 -8.24 -3.09 18.26
C SER A 54 -9.75 -3.34 18.35
N VAL A 55 -10.52 -2.86 17.37
CA VAL A 55 -11.99 -3.08 17.30
C VAL A 55 -12.31 -4.57 17.25
N LYS A 56 -11.64 -5.35 16.39
CA LYS A 56 -11.83 -6.80 16.30
C LYS A 56 -11.49 -7.49 17.61
N SER A 57 -10.45 -7.05 18.31
CA SER A 57 -10.07 -7.57 19.63
C SER A 57 -11.18 -7.31 20.66
N TYR A 58 -11.73 -6.09 20.68
CA TYR A 58 -12.84 -5.72 21.56
C TYR A 58 -14.09 -6.59 21.32
N VAL A 59 -14.49 -6.76 20.05
CA VAL A 59 -15.64 -7.61 19.71
C VAL A 59 -15.38 -9.05 20.11
N ARG A 60 -14.17 -9.59 19.84
CA ARG A 60 -13.82 -10.97 20.19
C ARG A 60 -13.90 -11.23 21.70
N THR A 61 -13.45 -10.30 22.53
CA THR A 61 -13.43 -10.47 23.99
C THR A 61 -14.79 -10.33 24.65
N HIS A 62 -15.73 -9.59 24.03
CA HIS A 62 -17.04 -9.29 24.61
C HIS A 62 -18.20 -10.05 23.94
N ASN A 63 -17.96 -10.74 22.83
CA ASN A 63 -18.97 -11.51 22.13
C ASN A 63 -19.24 -12.86 22.83
N ASN A 64 -20.25 -12.87 23.69
CA ASN A 64 -20.67 -14.07 24.44
C ASN A 64 -21.86 -14.80 23.79
N THR A 65 -22.60 -14.14 22.91
CA THR A 65 -23.88 -14.64 22.39
C THR A 65 -23.79 -15.13 20.94
N PHE A 66 -22.75 -14.72 20.20
CA PHE A 66 -22.51 -15.04 18.78
C PHE A 66 -23.68 -14.67 17.84
N LYS A 67 -24.54 -13.74 18.27
CA LYS A 67 -25.65 -13.22 17.46
C LYS A 67 -25.22 -11.97 16.70
N ILE A 68 -25.64 -11.86 15.45
CA ILE A 68 -25.25 -10.73 14.58
C ILE A 68 -25.67 -9.36 15.13
N LYS A 69 -26.83 -9.28 15.80
CA LYS A 69 -27.32 -8.04 16.41
C LYS A 69 -26.39 -7.57 17.52
N ASP A 70 -25.95 -8.49 18.37
CA ASP A 70 -25.08 -8.20 19.50
C ASP A 70 -23.67 -7.85 19.01
N VAL A 71 -23.18 -8.53 17.95
CA VAL A 71 -21.92 -8.17 17.28
C VAL A 71 -21.97 -6.75 16.70
N LEU A 72 -23.09 -6.33 16.10
CA LEU A 72 -23.23 -4.97 15.57
C LEU A 72 -23.15 -3.91 16.68
N GLU A 73 -23.76 -4.16 17.84
CA GLU A 73 -23.65 -3.27 19.01
C GLU A 73 -22.22 -3.23 19.57
N LEU A 74 -21.57 -4.39 19.67
CA LEU A 74 -20.16 -4.47 20.09
C LEU A 74 -19.23 -3.78 19.11
N LEU A 75 -19.52 -3.80 17.81
CA LEU A 75 -18.72 -3.10 16.79
C LEU A 75 -18.77 -1.59 17.01
N LYS A 76 -19.96 -1.03 17.23
CA LYS A 76 -20.12 0.41 17.53
C LYS A 76 -19.33 0.81 18.77
N LYS A 77 -19.46 0.03 19.86
CA LYS A 77 -18.71 0.23 21.10
C LYS A 77 -17.20 0.08 20.89
N GLY A 78 -16.78 -0.88 20.07
CA GLY A 78 -15.38 -1.09 19.73
C GLY A 78 -14.77 0.09 18.98
N VAL A 79 -15.53 0.70 18.06
CA VAL A 79 -15.11 1.94 17.37
C VAL A 79 -15.02 3.11 18.35
N GLU A 80 -16.00 3.27 19.23
CA GLU A 80 -15.96 4.30 20.29
C GLU A 80 -14.81 4.11 21.28
N HIS A 81 -14.35 2.87 21.47
CA HIS A 81 -13.22 2.55 22.32
C HIS A 81 -11.87 3.00 21.72
N VAL A 82 -11.80 3.24 20.42
CA VAL A 82 -10.59 3.79 19.78
C VAL A 82 -10.50 5.28 20.12
N THR A 83 -9.68 5.60 21.12
CA THR A 83 -9.48 6.99 21.57
C THR A 83 -8.60 7.78 20.60
N ALA A 84 -8.61 9.11 20.73
CA ALA A 84 -7.73 9.99 19.97
C ALA A 84 -6.24 9.71 20.26
N GLU A 85 -5.91 9.30 21.49
CA GLU A 85 -4.55 8.89 21.87
C GLU A 85 -4.14 7.61 21.16
N MET A 86 -5.00 6.58 21.16
CA MET A 86 -4.76 5.34 20.41
C MET A 86 -4.55 5.62 18.92
N TRP A 87 -5.41 6.47 18.33
CA TRP A 87 -5.28 6.87 16.93
C TRP A 87 -3.94 7.55 16.64
N THR A 88 -3.53 8.48 17.50
CA THR A 88 -2.22 9.16 17.39
C THR A 88 -1.07 8.16 17.43
N ASN A 89 -1.15 7.17 18.32
CA ASN A 89 -0.15 6.10 18.41
C ASN A 89 -0.13 5.20 17.16
N PHE A 90 -1.29 4.90 16.56
CA PHE A 90 -1.37 4.13 15.32
C PHE A 90 -0.72 4.86 14.14
N VAL A 91 -1.02 6.16 14.00
CA VAL A 91 -0.36 7.00 12.98
C VAL A 91 1.15 7.06 13.23
N GLY A 92 1.57 7.26 14.47
CA GLY A 92 3.00 7.27 14.83
C GLY A 92 3.71 5.94 14.54
N HIS A 93 3.03 4.80 14.67
CA HIS A 93 3.56 3.50 14.26
C HIS A 93 3.77 3.44 12.74
N VAL A 94 2.78 3.85 11.96
CA VAL A 94 2.86 3.84 10.49
C VAL A 94 3.98 4.75 9.98
N VAL A 95 4.14 5.94 10.55
CA VAL A 95 5.25 6.86 10.18
C VAL A 95 6.61 6.21 10.43
N LYS A 96 6.79 5.52 11.57
CA LYS A 96 8.03 4.78 11.84
C LYS A 96 8.25 3.64 10.85
N GLU A 97 7.19 3.00 10.38
CA GLU A 97 7.31 1.94 9.38
C GLU A 97 7.70 2.53 8.01
N GLU A 98 7.10 3.63 7.61
CA GLU A 98 7.46 4.39 6.40
C GLU A 98 8.95 4.80 6.42
N GLU A 99 9.45 5.33 7.54
CA GLU A 99 10.87 5.67 7.70
C GLU A 99 11.80 4.47 7.47
N LYS A 100 11.42 3.26 7.90
CA LYS A 100 12.21 2.04 7.63
C LYS A 100 12.26 1.72 6.15
N PHE A 101 11.13 1.81 5.45
CA PHE A 101 11.08 1.57 4.01
C PHE A 101 11.96 2.57 3.24
N LEU A 102 11.90 3.85 3.60
CA LEU A 102 12.73 4.90 3.00
C LEU A 102 14.22 4.65 3.23
N ASN A 103 14.60 4.22 4.43
CA ASN A 103 16.00 3.89 4.73
C ASN A 103 16.51 2.71 3.90
N ILE A 104 15.68 1.67 3.70
CA ILE A 104 16.04 0.52 2.86
C ILE A 104 16.20 0.96 1.41
N GLU A 105 15.27 1.75 0.88
CA GLU A 105 15.33 2.28 -0.49
C GLU A 105 16.64 3.05 -0.72
N HIS A 106 17.01 3.92 0.23
CA HIS A 106 18.25 4.69 0.15
C HIS A 106 19.50 3.78 0.10
N ILE A 107 19.57 2.78 0.99
CA ILE A 107 20.68 1.81 1.02
C ILE A 107 20.74 1.01 -0.30
N THR A 108 19.59 0.58 -0.83
CA THR A 108 19.58 -0.16 -2.09
C THR A 108 20.10 0.67 -3.24
N ASP A 109 19.68 1.93 -3.34
CA ASP A 109 20.14 2.83 -4.40
C ASP A 109 21.66 3.07 -4.29
N GLU A 110 22.20 3.28 -3.09
CA GLU A 110 23.65 3.39 -2.85
C GLU A 110 24.42 2.14 -3.30
N VAL A 111 23.95 0.95 -2.92
CA VAL A 111 24.59 -0.32 -3.32
C VAL A 111 24.53 -0.52 -4.84
N PHE A 112 23.41 -0.16 -5.49
CA PHE A 112 23.29 -0.27 -6.94
C PHE A 112 24.19 0.70 -7.70
N ASP A 113 24.43 1.90 -7.16
CA ASP A 113 25.29 2.92 -7.76
C ASP A 113 26.79 2.63 -7.54
N GLU A 114 27.17 1.93 -6.47
CA GLU A 114 28.55 1.49 -6.20
C GLU A 114 28.98 0.26 -7.00
N LEU A 115 28.05 -0.49 -7.61
CA LEU A 115 28.37 -1.62 -8.46
C LEU A 115 28.97 -1.14 -9.81
N PRO A 116 30.17 -1.59 -10.20
CA PRO A 116 30.76 -1.21 -11.48
C PRO A 116 29.90 -1.68 -12.65
N GLU A 117 29.64 -0.81 -13.63
CA GLU A 117 28.79 -1.11 -14.80
C GLU A 117 29.18 -2.39 -15.57
N ALA A 118 30.42 -2.87 -15.38
CA ALA A 118 30.97 -4.07 -16.02
C ALA A 118 30.56 -5.39 -15.34
N GLU A 119 30.19 -5.38 -14.05
CA GLU A 119 29.73 -6.59 -13.34
C GLU A 119 28.20 -6.62 -13.26
N GLY A 120 27.58 -6.76 -14.44
CA GLY A 120 26.30 -7.43 -14.59
C GLY A 120 25.06 -6.67 -14.11
N ARG A 121 24.68 -5.59 -14.80
CA ARG A 121 23.24 -5.39 -15.09
C ARG A 121 22.77 -6.65 -15.81
N HIS A 122 22.20 -7.61 -15.08
CA HIS A 122 21.50 -8.76 -15.67
C HIS A 122 20.27 -8.21 -16.40
N ILE A 123 20.48 -7.74 -17.63
CA ILE A 123 19.40 -7.51 -18.57
C ILE A 123 18.87 -8.90 -18.89
N MET A 124 17.77 -9.28 -18.23
CA MET A 124 17.01 -10.46 -18.58
C MET A 124 16.42 -10.19 -19.97
N THR A 125 17.20 -10.53 -21.00
CA THR A 125 16.78 -10.42 -22.39
C THR A 125 15.74 -11.52 -22.57
N ILE A 126 14.45 -11.15 -22.55
CA ILE A 126 13.38 -12.06 -22.95
C ILE A 126 13.48 -12.22 -24.47
N THR A 127 14.46 -12.99 -24.92
CA THR A 127 14.56 -13.54 -26.27
C THR A 127 13.95 -14.93 -26.23
N GLY A 128 12.64 -14.98 -26.32
CA GLY A 128 11.89 -16.20 -26.52
C GLY A 128 10.54 -15.80 -27.09
N ASP A 129 10.30 -16.15 -28.35
CA ASP A 129 9.01 -15.98 -28.99
C ASP A 129 7.92 -16.46 -28.03
N THR A 130 6.98 -15.57 -27.68
CA THR A 130 5.79 -15.98 -26.95
C THR A 130 4.93 -16.80 -27.92
N SER A 131 5.26 -18.09 -28.10
CA SER A 131 4.27 -19.03 -28.60
C SER A 131 3.27 -19.21 -27.47
N CYS A 132 2.14 -18.50 -27.56
CA CYS A 132 0.96 -18.80 -26.76
C CYS A 132 0.58 -20.26 -27.01
N SER A 133 1.01 -21.15 -26.13
CA SER A 133 0.49 -22.51 -26.04
C SER A 133 -0.82 -22.40 -25.27
N GLU A 134 -1.92 -22.22 -25.99
CA GLU A 134 -3.24 -22.58 -25.47
C GLU A 134 -3.22 -24.09 -25.21
N SER A 135 -3.37 -24.50 -23.96
CA SER A 135 -3.75 -25.86 -23.62
C SER A 135 -5.00 -25.82 -22.75
N ASP A 136 -6.12 -25.92 -23.45
CA ASP A 136 -7.45 -26.28 -22.95
C ASP A 136 -7.44 -27.69 -22.34
N PHE A 137 -8.19 -27.84 -21.21
CA PHE A 137 -8.85 -29.06 -20.68
C PHE A 137 -7.94 -30.27 -20.29
N ASP A 138 -8.14 -31.02 -19.20
CA ASP A 138 -9.37 -31.46 -18.54
C ASP A 138 -9.12 -32.02 -17.11
N SER A 139 -10.21 -32.23 -16.38
CA SER A 139 -10.39 -32.71 -14.99
C SER A 139 -9.78 -34.08 -14.59
N ASP A 140 -9.49 -34.23 -13.30
CA ASP A 140 -10.20 -35.12 -12.35
C ASP A 140 -10.11 -34.57 -10.91
#